data_AF-A0A2T2R4N5-F1
#
_entry.id   AF-A0A2T2R4N5-F1
#
_cell.length_a   1.000
_cell.length_b   1.000
_cell.length_c   1.000
_cell.angle_alpha   90.00
_cell.angle_beta   90.00
_cell.angle_gamma   90.00
#
_symmetry.space_group_name_H-M   'P 1'
#
loop_
_entity.id
_entity.type
_entity.pdbx_description
1 polymer ?
#
loop_
_entity_poly.entity_id
_entity_poly.type
_entity_poly.pdbx_seq_one_letter_code
_entity_poly.pdbx_strand_id
1 'polypeptide(L)'
;FGANGTKMFVAGDNNEHIYSYNLSTAYDLASATYNQNYDVAIRDGEPRGVTFNGDGTKMFVAGDQNRSIESYNLSTAYDLGSAGYNQSFYIGEDGSPLGTTFNGDGTKMFVVGDNSGSVYSYNLSTAYDIGSASYNQSFGVSGQDSTPAGVTFGANGTKMFVAGDNNEHIYSYNLSTAYDLASATAFGYCVQRRRQQDVCGRIYERQRLQLRFVDGV
;
A
#
# COMPACT_ATOMS: atom_id res chain seq x y z
N PHE A 1 -9.84 2.04 -0.94
CA PHE A 1 -11.13 2.75 -0.83
C PHE A 1 -11.14 3.94 -1.78
N GLY A 2 -12.31 4.39 -2.21
CA GLY A 2 -12.47 5.71 -2.84
C GLY A 2 -12.27 6.85 -1.83
N ALA A 3 -12.14 8.09 -2.31
CA ALA A 3 -11.77 9.25 -1.50
C ALA A 3 -12.64 9.47 -0.23
N ASN A 4 -13.93 9.16 -0.31
CA ASN A 4 -14.89 9.37 0.78
C ASN A 4 -15.22 8.09 1.58
N GLY A 5 -14.55 6.97 1.28
CA GLY A 5 -14.80 5.69 1.96
C GLY A 5 -16.11 4.98 1.60
N THR A 6 -16.93 5.52 0.67
CA THR A 6 -18.20 4.88 0.26
C THR A 6 -18.02 3.89 -0.89
N LYS A 7 -16.78 3.70 -1.38
CA LYS A 7 -16.42 2.64 -2.32
C LYS A 7 -15.22 1.86 -1.80
N MET A 8 -15.30 0.54 -1.87
CA MET A 8 -14.20 -0.37 -1.60
C MET A 8 -13.81 -1.07 -2.90
N PHE A 9 -12.51 -1.31 -3.06
CA PHE A 9 -11.95 -1.98 -4.22
C PHE A 9 -11.08 -3.15 -3.74
N VAL A 10 -11.17 -4.28 -4.42
CA VAL A 10 -10.47 -5.51 -4.06
C VAL A 10 -9.87 -6.12 -5.33
N ALA A 11 -8.56 -6.41 -5.30
CA ALA A 11 -7.94 -7.22 -6.34
C ALA A 11 -8.33 -8.69 -6.13
N GLY A 12 -8.93 -9.30 -7.15
CA GLY A 12 -9.38 -10.67 -7.16
C GLY A 12 -8.24 -11.62 -7.51
N ASP A 13 -7.45 -11.98 -6.50
CA ASP A 13 -6.36 -12.94 -6.65
C ASP A 13 -6.82 -14.23 -7.36
N ASN A 14 -6.10 -14.65 -8.40
CA ASN A 14 -6.40 -15.79 -9.29
C ASN A 14 -7.72 -15.74 -10.09
N ASN A 15 -8.49 -14.66 -9.99
CA ASN A 15 -9.67 -14.46 -10.84
C ASN A 15 -9.54 -13.21 -11.70
N GLU A 16 -8.32 -12.66 -11.87
CA GLU A 16 -7.96 -11.69 -12.93
C GLU A 16 -8.81 -10.41 -12.97
N HIS A 17 -9.53 -10.09 -11.89
CA HIS A 17 -10.50 -9.00 -11.86
C HIS A 17 -10.24 -8.05 -10.70
N ILE A 18 -10.50 -6.76 -10.93
CA ILE A 18 -10.69 -5.79 -9.86
C ILE A 18 -12.18 -5.69 -9.56
N TYR A 19 -12.57 -5.89 -8.30
CA TYR A 19 -13.94 -5.75 -7.82
C TYR A 19 -14.15 -4.41 -7.16
N SER A 20 -15.36 -3.88 -7.27
CA SER A 20 -15.81 -2.73 -6.48
C SER A 20 -17.12 -3.03 -5.74
N TYR A 21 -17.22 -2.43 -4.56
CA TYR A 21 -18.37 -2.50 -3.67
C TYR A 21 -18.76 -1.08 -3.26
N ASN A 22 -20.06 -0.80 -3.25
CA ASN A 22 -20.60 0.41 -2.63
C ASN A 22 -20.80 0.16 -1.14
N LEU A 23 -20.47 1.14 -0.31
CA LEU A 23 -20.68 1.12 1.13
C LEU A 23 -21.69 2.22 1.44
N SER A 24 -22.82 1.86 2.05
CA SER A 24 -23.84 2.86 2.44
C SER A 24 -23.38 3.71 3.61
N THR A 25 -22.43 3.20 4.41
CA THR A 25 -21.74 3.94 5.47
C THR A 25 -20.24 3.93 5.21
N ALA A 26 -19.61 5.11 5.18
CA ALA A 26 -18.20 5.24 4.84
C ALA A 26 -17.32 4.35 5.74
N TYR A 27 -16.45 3.56 5.13
CA TYR A 27 -15.53 2.62 5.79
C TYR A 27 -16.19 1.48 6.59
N ASP A 28 -17.52 1.35 6.56
CA ASP A 28 -18.22 0.24 7.20
C ASP A 28 -18.35 -0.95 6.23
N LEU A 29 -17.53 -1.98 6.46
CA LEU A 29 -17.52 -3.21 5.68
C LEU A 29 -18.85 -4.00 5.77
N ALA A 30 -19.60 -3.85 6.87
CA ALA A 30 -20.90 -4.51 7.01
C ALA A 30 -21.95 -3.95 6.04
N SER A 31 -21.72 -2.75 5.52
CA SER A 31 -22.59 -2.08 4.56
C SER A 31 -22.25 -2.37 3.09
N ALA A 32 -21.23 -3.20 2.83
CA ALA A 32 -20.72 -3.44 1.49
C ALA A 32 -21.71 -4.21 0.61
N THR A 33 -22.05 -3.63 -0.54
CA THR A 33 -22.84 -4.26 -1.60
C THR A 33 -22.04 -4.30 -2.89
N TYR A 34 -21.98 -5.46 -3.54
CA TYR A 34 -21.31 -5.60 -4.84
C TYR A 34 -21.82 -4.57 -5.85
N ASN A 35 -20.90 -3.96 -6.59
CA ASN A 35 -21.21 -2.95 -7.60
C ASN A 35 -20.88 -3.45 -9.01
N GLN A 36 -19.60 -3.70 -9.28
CA GLN A 36 -19.10 -4.12 -10.60
C GLN A 36 -17.70 -4.71 -10.47
N ASN A 37 -17.19 -5.26 -11.57
CA ASN A 37 -15.83 -5.73 -11.73
C ASN A 37 -15.19 -5.16 -13.02
N TYR A 38 -13.88 -5.30 -13.15
CA TYR A 38 -13.12 -5.01 -14.36
C TYR A 38 -12.05 -6.08 -14.55
N ASP A 39 -12.05 -6.68 -15.74
CA ASP A 39 -11.11 -7.73 -16.16
C ASP A 39 -9.76 -7.12 -16.53
N VAL A 40 -8.69 -7.59 -15.89
CA VAL A 40 -7.30 -7.21 -16.16
C VAL A 40 -6.48 -8.35 -16.79
N ALA A 41 -7.08 -9.51 -17.07
CA ALA A 41 -6.43 -10.74 -17.56
C ALA A 41 -5.61 -10.54 -18.85
N ILE A 42 -6.06 -9.64 -19.74
CA ILE A 42 -5.34 -9.32 -21.00
C ILE A 42 -3.95 -8.75 -20.72
N ARG A 43 -3.75 -8.18 -19.53
CA ARG A 43 -2.52 -7.53 -19.13
C ARG A 43 -1.76 -8.39 -18.14
N ASP A 44 -2.32 -8.66 -16.96
CA ASP A 44 -1.69 -9.48 -15.93
C ASP A 44 -2.71 -10.45 -15.33
N GLY A 45 -2.41 -11.75 -15.38
CA GLY A 45 -3.27 -12.81 -14.87
C GLY A 45 -3.31 -12.91 -13.34
N GLU A 46 -2.47 -12.15 -12.63
CA GLU A 46 -2.35 -12.22 -11.18
C GLU A 46 -2.36 -10.81 -10.54
N PRO A 47 -3.52 -10.11 -10.53
CA PRO A 47 -3.63 -8.83 -9.83
C PRO A 47 -3.55 -9.05 -8.31
N ARG A 48 -2.53 -8.47 -7.69
CA ARG A 48 -2.25 -8.58 -6.24
C ARG A 48 -2.75 -7.38 -5.43
N GLY A 49 -2.72 -6.20 -6.04
CA GLY A 49 -3.07 -4.96 -5.35
C GLY A 49 -3.75 -3.96 -6.28
N VAL A 50 -4.59 -3.10 -5.70
CA VAL A 50 -5.22 -1.98 -6.42
C VAL A 50 -5.17 -0.71 -5.60
N THR A 51 -4.78 0.39 -6.25
CA THR A 51 -4.82 1.74 -5.66
C THR A 51 -5.32 2.76 -6.69
N PHE A 52 -5.67 3.95 -6.23
CA PHE A 52 -6.15 5.04 -7.07
C PHE A 52 -5.39 6.32 -6.72
N ASN A 53 -5.31 7.25 -7.67
CA ASN A 53 -4.92 8.62 -7.34
C ASN A 53 -6.02 9.34 -6.53
N GLY A 54 -5.70 10.53 -6.02
CA GLY A 54 -6.57 11.27 -5.10
C GLY A 54 -7.94 11.67 -5.68
N ASP A 55 -8.04 11.91 -6.98
CA ASP A 55 -9.29 12.26 -7.65
C ASP A 55 -10.04 11.04 -8.23
N GLY A 56 -9.44 9.85 -8.20
CA GLY A 56 -10.03 8.61 -8.70
C GLY A 56 -10.06 8.45 -10.21
N THR A 57 -9.40 9.34 -10.97
CA THR A 57 -9.32 9.29 -12.45
C THR A 57 -8.21 8.36 -12.95
N LYS A 58 -7.35 7.85 -12.06
CA LYS A 58 -6.35 6.83 -12.36
C LYS A 58 -6.45 5.69 -11.37
N MET A 59 -6.48 4.47 -11.90
CA MET A 59 -6.36 3.22 -11.16
C MET A 59 -4.99 2.62 -11.45
N PHE A 60 -4.36 2.05 -10.43
CA PHE A 60 -3.09 1.34 -10.54
C PHE A 60 -3.24 -0.07 -9.98
N VAL A 61 -2.77 -1.05 -10.71
CA VAL A 61 -2.84 -2.48 -10.35
C VAL A 61 -1.41 -3.00 -10.23
N ALA A 62 -1.09 -3.61 -9.09
CA ALA A 62 0.14 -4.37 -8.92
C ALA A 62 -0.11 -5.79 -9.43
N GLY A 63 0.70 -6.24 -10.39
CA GLY A 63 0.58 -7.53 -11.03
C GLY A 63 1.86 -8.36 -10.90
N ASP A 64 1.71 -9.60 -10.47
CA ASP A 64 2.83 -10.50 -10.21
C ASP A 64 3.39 -11.13 -11.49
N GLN A 65 2.51 -11.54 -12.41
CA GLN A 65 2.89 -12.29 -13.61
C GLN A 65 3.85 -11.49 -14.49
N ASN A 66 3.58 -10.19 -14.68
CA ASN A 66 4.44 -9.27 -15.43
C ASN A 66 5.43 -8.50 -14.57
N ARG A 67 5.37 -8.68 -13.25
CA ARG A 67 6.23 -7.98 -12.27
C ARG A 67 6.13 -6.47 -12.44
N SER A 68 4.93 -5.95 -12.59
CA SER A 68 4.71 -4.58 -13.02
C SER A 68 3.60 -3.87 -12.24
N ILE A 69 3.65 -2.55 -12.25
CA ILE A 69 2.50 -1.72 -11.93
C ILE A 69 1.86 -1.29 -13.23
N GLU A 70 0.58 -1.58 -13.39
CA GLU A 70 -0.21 -1.18 -14.53
C GLU A 70 -1.11 -0.02 -14.16
N SER A 71 -1.35 0.90 -15.10
CA SER A 71 -2.24 2.05 -14.89
C SER A 71 -3.35 2.09 -15.92
N TYR A 72 -4.50 2.56 -15.44
CA TYR A 72 -5.74 2.69 -16.21
C TYR A 72 -6.30 4.10 -15.97
N ASN A 73 -6.68 4.78 -17.04
CA ASN A 73 -7.38 6.06 -16.96
C ASN A 73 -8.89 5.79 -16.85
N LEU A 74 -9.55 6.48 -15.94
CA LEU A 74 -11.00 6.40 -15.71
C LEU A 74 -11.62 7.73 -16.13
N SER A 75 -12.55 7.68 -17.09
CA SER A 75 -13.28 8.89 -17.50
C SER A 75 -14.32 9.32 -16.45
N THR A 76 -14.70 8.42 -15.56
CA THR A 76 -15.53 8.69 -14.38
C THR A 76 -14.78 8.24 -13.12
N ALA A 77 -14.55 9.17 -12.19
CA ALA A 77 -13.79 8.90 -10.97
C ALA A 77 -14.33 7.67 -10.21
N TYR A 78 -13.44 6.73 -9.86
CA TYR A 78 -13.76 5.52 -9.10
C TYR A 78 -14.84 4.63 -9.76
N ASP A 79 -15.00 4.71 -11.08
CA ASP A 79 -15.86 3.86 -11.87
C ASP A 79 -15.05 2.94 -12.77
N LEU A 80 -14.99 1.65 -12.39
CA LEU A 80 -14.28 0.62 -13.12
C LEU A 80 -14.82 0.40 -14.53
N GLY A 81 -16.12 0.63 -14.78
CA GLY A 81 -16.70 0.51 -16.13
C GLY A 81 -16.17 1.56 -17.12
N SER A 82 -15.53 2.61 -16.60
CA SER A 82 -14.91 3.69 -17.39
C SER A 82 -13.40 3.50 -17.61
N ALA A 83 -12.82 2.43 -17.09
CA ALA A 83 -11.39 2.20 -17.11
C ALA A 83 -10.88 1.83 -18.52
N GLY A 84 -9.87 2.55 -18.97
CA GLY A 84 -9.08 2.23 -20.17
C GLY A 84 -7.61 2.09 -19.82
N TYR A 85 -6.99 0.98 -20.24
CA TYR A 85 -5.55 0.76 -20.06
C TYR A 85 -4.73 1.94 -20.60
N ASN A 86 -3.70 2.32 -19.85
CA ASN A 86 -2.81 3.43 -20.18
C ASN A 86 -1.38 2.94 -20.43
N GLN A 87 -0.73 2.39 -19.40
CA GLN A 87 0.69 2.02 -19.44
C GLN A 87 1.06 1.04 -18.32
N SER A 88 2.24 0.44 -18.42
CA SER A 88 2.83 -0.46 -17.43
C SER A 88 4.27 0.00 -17.09
N PHE A 89 4.69 -0.24 -15.85
CA PHE A 89 6.04 0.02 -15.37
C PHE A 89 6.60 -1.23 -14.66
N TYR A 90 7.71 -1.75 -15.17
CA TYR A 90 8.38 -2.95 -14.63
C TYR A 90 9.08 -2.65 -13.30
N ILE A 91 8.85 -3.50 -12.31
CA ILE A 91 9.45 -3.42 -10.96
C ILE A 91 10.63 -4.38 -10.91
N GLY A 92 11.81 -3.88 -11.29
CA GLY A 92 13.02 -4.71 -11.40
C GLY A 92 13.67 -5.07 -10.07
N GLU A 93 13.47 -4.26 -9.03
CA GLU A 93 14.14 -4.39 -7.75
C GLU A 93 13.54 -5.49 -6.86
N ASP A 94 12.23 -5.69 -6.92
CA ASP A 94 11.55 -6.77 -6.20
C ASP A 94 11.30 -8.00 -7.09
N GLY A 95 10.70 -7.79 -8.26
CA GLY A 95 10.30 -8.85 -9.16
C GLY A 95 8.99 -9.57 -8.82
N SER A 96 8.26 -9.18 -7.76
CA SER A 96 6.89 -9.65 -7.47
C SER A 96 6.09 -8.59 -6.69
N PRO A 97 5.59 -7.54 -7.36
CA PRO A 97 4.89 -6.46 -6.68
C PRO A 97 3.53 -6.94 -6.18
N LEU A 98 3.33 -6.91 -4.86
CA LEU A 98 2.07 -7.26 -4.20
C LEU A 98 1.18 -6.02 -3.95
N GLY A 99 1.80 -4.88 -3.69
CA GLY A 99 1.08 -3.66 -3.31
C GLY A 99 1.80 -2.40 -3.77
N THR A 100 1.01 -1.37 -4.07
CA THR A 100 1.53 -0.06 -4.47
C THR A 100 0.73 1.08 -3.83
N THR A 101 1.40 2.19 -3.53
CA THR A 101 0.78 3.43 -3.05
C THR A 101 1.56 4.65 -3.53
N PHE A 102 0.98 5.84 -3.39
CA PHE A 102 1.58 7.10 -3.80
C PHE A 102 1.59 8.09 -2.63
N ASN A 103 2.49 9.06 -2.69
CA ASN A 103 2.36 10.25 -1.85
C ASN A 103 1.21 11.17 -2.34
N GLY A 104 0.86 12.18 -1.53
CA GLY A 104 -0.31 13.02 -1.77
C GLY A 104 -0.28 13.84 -3.07
N ASP A 105 0.90 14.19 -3.58
CA ASP A 105 1.05 14.93 -4.85
C ASP A 105 1.34 14.02 -6.05
N GLY A 106 1.47 12.70 -5.84
CA GLY A 106 1.73 11.72 -6.88
C GLY A 106 3.14 11.73 -7.47
N THR A 107 4.09 12.48 -6.90
CA THR A 107 5.49 12.53 -7.36
C THR A 107 6.37 11.40 -6.82
N LYS A 108 5.84 10.58 -5.89
CA LYS A 108 6.47 9.36 -5.41
C LYS A 108 5.50 8.19 -5.45
N MET A 109 5.99 7.06 -5.96
CA MET A 109 5.34 5.75 -5.91
C MET A 109 6.11 4.85 -4.97
N PHE A 110 5.41 4.04 -4.18
CA PHE A 110 5.98 3.07 -3.26
C PHE A 110 5.43 1.69 -3.57
N VAL A 111 6.31 0.69 -3.59
CA VAL A 111 5.96 -0.69 -3.95
C VAL A 111 6.48 -1.63 -2.88
N VAL A 112 5.70 -2.64 -2.55
CA VAL A 112 6.13 -3.80 -1.75
C VAL A 112 5.90 -5.08 -2.55
N GLY A 113 6.71 -6.09 -2.27
CA GLY A 113 6.62 -7.39 -2.90
C GLY A 113 7.19 -8.51 -2.05
N ASP A 114 7.08 -9.74 -2.52
CA ASP A 114 7.34 -10.94 -1.73
C ASP A 114 8.80 -11.44 -1.76
N ASN A 115 9.63 -10.92 -2.66
CA ASN A 115 10.97 -11.46 -2.90
C ASN A 115 12.04 -10.87 -1.98
N SER A 116 11.87 -9.62 -1.54
CA SER A 116 12.98 -8.85 -0.96
C SER A 116 12.75 -8.37 0.47
N GLY A 117 11.55 -8.58 1.03
CA GLY A 117 11.21 -8.08 2.36
C GLY A 117 11.45 -6.58 2.51
N SER A 118 11.19 -5.79 1.46
CA SER A 118 11.54 -4.37 1.39
C SER A 118 10.39 -3.52 0.84
N VAL A 119 10.36 -2.25 1.23
CA VAL A 119 9.58 -1.20 0.59
C VAL A 119 10.48 -0.46 -0.39
N TYR A 120 10.08 -0.35 -1.64
CA TYR A 120 10.78 0.41 -2.68
C TYR A 120 10.07 1.72 -2.93
N SER A 121 10.83 2.75 -3.30
CA SER A 121 10.29 4.03 -3.74
C SER A 121 10.86 4.46 -5.09
N TYR A 122 10.01 5.09 -5.88
CA TYR A 122 10.32 5.63 -7.20
C TYR A 122 9.91 7.10 -7.25
N ASN A 123 10.74 7.95 -7.82
CA ASN A 123 10.37 9.33 -8.14
C ASN A 123 9.69 9.38 -9.50
N LEU A 124 8.60 10.13 -9.59
CA LEU A 124 7.86 10.38 -10.81
C LEU A 124 8.07 11.86 -11.19
N SER A 125 8.59 12.11 -12.38
CA SER A 125 8.78 13.49 -12.85
C SER A 125 7.46 14.16 -13.24
N THR A 126 6.43 13.36 -13.52
CA THR A 126 5.04 13.79 -13.73
C THR A 126 4.14 13.07 -12.72
N ALA A 127 3.34 13.83 -11.96
CA ALA A 127 2.47 13.28 -10.93
C ALA A 127 1.57 12.15 -11.48
N TYR A 128 1.58 11.00 -10.80
CA TYR A 128 0.80 9.81 -11.16
C TYR A 128 1.06 9.23 -12.57
N ASP A 129 2.17 9.63 -13.20
CA ASP A 129 2.65 9.05 -14.45
C ASP A 129 3.76 8.03 -14.17
N ILE A 130 3.38 6.76 -14.09
CA ILE A 130 4.31 5.66 -13.82
C ILE A 130 5.32 5.43 -14.94
N GLY A 131 5.07 5.91 -16.17
CA GLY A 131 6.06 5.87 -17.26
C GLY A 131 7.25 6.78 -17.02
N SER A 132 7.10 7.76 -16.10
CA SER A 132 8.16 8.66 -15.66
C SER A 132 8.92 8.18 -14.42
N ALA A 133 8.55 7.00 -13.90
CA ALA A 133 9.11 6.48 -12.65
C ALA A 133 10.60 6.16 -12.79
N SER A 134 11.36 6.52 -11.75
CA SER A 134 12.79 6.22 -11.62
C SER A 134 13.06 5.75 -10.20
N TYR A 135 13.78 4.63 -10.07
CA TYR A 135 14.14 4.08 -8.76
C TYR A 135 14.84 5.14 -7.90
N ASN A 136 14.42 5.26 -6.64
CA ASN A 136 14.97 6.24 -5.70
C ASN A 136 15.73 5.57 -4.55
N GLN A 137 15.07 4.70 -3.79
CA GLN A 137 15.63 4.06 -2.59
C GLN A 137 14.72 2.91 -2.12
N SER A 138 15.24 2.10 -1.20
CA SER A 138 14.49 1.05 -0.52
C SER A 138 14.67 1.12 1.01
N PHE A 139 13.74 0.49 1.72
CA PHE A 139 13.83 0.28 3.16
C PHE A 139 13.46 -1.17 3.50
N GLY A 140 14.40 -1.87 4.12
CA GLY A 140 14.23 -3.27 4.51
C GLY A 140 13.31 -3.41 5.72
N VAL A 141 12.31 -4.29 5.60
CA VAL A 141 11.37 -4.68 6.66
C VAL A 141 11.49 -6.17 7.02
N SER A 142 12.44 -6.88 6.41
CA SER A 142 12.67 -8.32 6.59
C SER A 142 13.02 -8.72 8.03
N GLY A 143 13.48 -7.79 8.86
CA GLY A 143 13.65 -8.00 10.30
C GLY A 143 12.33 -8.13 11.08
N GLN A 144 11.21 -7.76 10.46
CA GLN A 144 9.86 -7.86 11.00
C GLN A 144 9.01 -8.87 10.22
N ASP A 145 9.01 -8.80 8.90
CA ASP A 145 8.31 -9.76 8.04
C ASP A 145 9.03 -9.92 6.69
N SER A 146 9.25 -11.16 6.27
CA SER A 146 9.89 -11.48 4.98
C SER A 146 8.98 -11.31 3.76
N THR A 147 7.67 -11.16 3.91
CA THR A 147 6.69 -11.02 2.81
C THR A 147 5.73 -9.84 3.09
N PRO A 148 6.21 -8.59 2.91
CA PRO A 148 5.33 -7.43 3.01
C PRO A 148 4.33 -7.43 1.84
N ALA A 149 3.03 -7.49 2.16
CA ALA A 149 1.95 -7.54 1.17
C ALA A 149 1.27 -6.19 0.93
N GLY A 150 1.48 -5.20 1.79
CA GLY A 150 0.89 -3.87 1.62
C GLY A 150 1.70 -2.78 2.29
N VAL A 151 1.64 -1.58 1.71
CA VAL A 151 2.24 -0.36 2.27
C VAL A 151 1.24 0.80 2.16
N THR A 152 1.17 1.62 3.21
CA THR A 152 0.44 2.88 3.18
C THR A 152 1.09 3.91 4.10
N PHE A 153 0.68 5.17 3.98
CA PHE A 153 1.21 6.28 4.77
C PHE A 153 0.09 7.01 5.51
N GLY A 154 0.42 7.56 6.67
CA GLY A 154 -0.42 8.56 7.32
C GLY A 154 -0.55 9.83 6.47
N ALA A 155 -1.57 10.65 6.76
CA ALA A 155 -1.90 11.83 5.95
C ALA A 155 -0.76 12.85 5.75
N ASN A 156 0.16 12.94 6.71
CA ASN A 156 1.31 13.83 6.65
C ASN A 156 2.59 13.17 6.11
N GLY A 157 2.53 11.88 5.73
CA GLY A 157 3.68 11.13 5.23
C GLY A 157 4.77 10.79 6.25
N THR A 158 4.62 11.17 7.52
CA THR A 158 5.63 10.93 8.58
C THR A 158 5.44 9.59 9.29
N LYS A 159 4.41 8.83 8.90
CA LYS A 159 4.19 7.45 9.35
C LYS A 159 3.97 6.56 8.14
N MET A 160 4.71 5.45 8.08
CA MET A 160 4.52 4.38 7.12
C MET A 160 3.98 3.16 7.85
N PHE A 161 3.02 2.48 7.24
CA PHE A 161 2.46 1.22 7.73
C PHE A 161 2.73 0.13 6.70
N VAL A 162 3.21 -1.02 7.16
CA VAL A 162 3.50 -2.18 6.32
C VAL A 162 2.74 -3.38 6.85
N ALA A 163 1.93 -4.00 6.01
CA ALA A 163 1.24 -5.24 6.34
C ALA A 163 2.13 -6.43 5.97
N GLY A 164 2.50 -7.22 6.97
CA GLY A 164 3.22 -8.49 6.80
C GLY A 164 2.26 -9.64 6.57
N ASP A 165 2.57 -10.52 5.62
CA ASP A 165 1.77 -11.70 5.34
C ASP A 165 2.24 -12.93 6.14
N ASN A 166 3.55 -13.11 6.36
CA ASN A 166 4.06 -14.28 7.10
C ASN A 166 3.58 -14.34 8.55
N ASN A 167 3.50 -13.20 9.22
CA ASN A 167 3.11 -13.15 10.63
C ASN A 167 1.76 -12.46 10.88
N GLU A 168 1.05 -12.02 9.83
CA GLU A 168 -0.27 -11.37 9.93
C GLU A 168 -0.28 -10.10 10.81
N HIS A 169 0.83 -9.35 10.88
CA HIS A 169 0.90 -8.08 11.62
C HIS A 169 0.95 -6.87 10.70
N ILE A 170 0.50 -5.73 11.23
CA ILE A 170 0.77 -4.41 10.66
C ILE A 170 1.87 -3.74 11.48
N TYR A 171 2.97 -3.39 10.83
CA TYR A 171 4.09 -2.66 11.41
C TYR A 171 3.97 -1.16 11.11
N SER A 172 4.43 -0.32 12.04
CA SER A 172 4.51 1.12 11.82
C SER A 172 5.94 1.64 11.94
N TYR A 173 6.31 2.58 11.06
CA TYR A 173 7.62 3.22 11.02
C TYR A 173 7.43 4.73 11.02
N ASN A 174 8.20 5.44 11.84
CA ASN A 174 8.23 6.89 11.83
C ASN A 174 9.25 7.35 10.80
N LEU A 175 8.89 8.37 10.02
CA LEU A 175 9.76 9.03 9.06
C LEU A 175 10.01 10.45 9.56
N SER A 176 11.28 10.82 9.79
CA SER A 176 11.61 12.19 10.19
C SER A 176 11.44 13.18 9.03
N THR A 177 11.46 12.69 7.79
CA THR A 177 11.13 13.43 6.58
C THR A 177 9.98 12.73 5.87
N ALA A 178 8.88 13.45 5.61
CA ALA A 178 7.70 12.88 4.99
C ALA A 178 8.02 12.14 3.69
N TYR A 179 7.56 10.90 3.55
CA TYR A 179 7.73 10.06 2.36
C TYR A 179 9.20 9.73 1.99
N ASP A 180 10.15 9.95 2.89
CA ASP A 180 11.55 9.58 2.71
C ASP A 180 11.88 8.30 3.48
N LEU A 181 12.12 7.21 2.73
CA LEU A 181 12.40 5.89 3.29
C LEU A 181 13.75 5.83 4.04
N ALA A 182 14.74 6.65 3.67
CA ALA A 182 16.02 6.75 4.39
C ALA A 182 15.86 7.32 5.81
N SER A 183 14.75 8.04 6.06
CA SER A 183 14.43 8.61 7.36
C SER A 183 13.63 7.66 8.27
N ALA A 184 13.28 6.47 7.76
CA ALA A 184 12.42 5.54 8.45
C ALA A 184 13.13 4.91 9.66
N THR A 185 12.44 4.91 10.79
CA THR A 185 12.83 4.25 12.04
C THR A 185 11.67 3.41 12.55
N ALA A 186 11.94 2.21 13.04
CA ALA A 186 10.89 1.34 13.57
C ALA A 186 10.27 1.95 14.83
N PHE A 187 8.94 2.08 14.86
CA PHE A 187 8.20 2.37 16.09
C PHE A 187 7.46 1.09 16.48
N GLY A 188 7.87 0.47 17.59
CA GLY A 188 7.55 -0.91 18.01
C GLY A 188 6.08 -1.19 18.38
N TYR A 189 5.15 -0.90 17.47
CA TYR A 189 3.76 -1.30 17.59
C TYR A 189 3.41 -2.16 16.38
N CYS A 190 3.03 -3.39 16.66
CA CYS A 190 2.42 -4.30 15.71
C CYS A 190 0.94 -4.43 16.10
N VAL A 191 0.03 -4.56 15.13
CA VAL A 191 -1.35 -4.98 15.43
C VAL A 191 -1.57 -6.29 14.69
N GLN A 192 -1.91 -7.35 15.42
CA GLN A 192 -2.21 -8.64 14.82
C GLN A 192 -3.60 -8.59 14.18
N ARG A 193 -3.77 -9.21 12.99
CA ARG A 193 -5.06 -9.27 12.26
C ARG A 193 -6.26 -9.79 13.07
N ARG A 194 -6.05 -10.43 14.23
CA ARG A 194 -7.14 -11.05 15.04
C ARG A 194 -7.37 -10.47 16.45
N ARG A 195 -6.53 -9.58 16.99
CA ARG A 195 -6.77 -8.88 18.28
C ARG A 195 -6.09 -7.51 18.33
N GLN A 196 -6.79 -6.54 18.91
CA GLN A 196 -6.34 -5.15 19.03
C GLN A 196 -5.24 -5.05 20.11
N GLN A 197 -4.03 -4.65 19.68
CA GLN A 197 -2.84 -4.29 20.45
C GLN A 197 -2.03 -5.45 21.08
N ASP A 198 -1.04 -5.95 20.34
CA ASP A 198 0.15 -6.56 20.93
C ASP A 198 1.32 -5.57 20.83
N VAL A 199 1.92 -5.23 21.97
CA VAL A 199 3.12 -4.38 22.01
C VAL A 199 4.32 -5.24 21.60
N CYS A 200 4.64 -5.30 20.30
CA CYS A 200 5.88 -5.92 19.83
C CYS A 200 7.10 -5.11 20.33
N GLY A 201 7.80 -5.66 21.32
CA GLY A 201 8.78 -4.97 22.15
C GLY A 201 9.97 -4.31 21.45
N ARG A 202 10.40 -3.20 22.08
CA ARG A 202 11.75 -2.61 22.16
C ARG A 202 12.81 -3.17 21.21
N ILE A 203 13.24 -2.35 20.26
CA ILE A 203 14.58 -2.45 19.68
C ILE A 203 15.53 -1.56 20.50
N TYR A 204 16.55 -2.22 21.03
CA TYR A 204 17.64 -1.83 21.90
C TYR A 204 18.13 -0.36 21.87
N GLU A 205 18.07 0.30 23.02
CA GLU A 205 19.14 1.21 23.44
C GLU A 205 19.52 0.90 24.90
N ARG A 206 20.78 0.54 25.13
CA ARG A 206 21.34 0.43 26.49
C ARG A 206 21.44 1.84 27.06
N GLN A 207 20.41 2.31 27.76
CA GLN A 207 20.59 3.18 28.92
C GLN A 207 19.33 3.12 29.80
N ARG A 208 19.55 2.86 31.09
CA ARG A 208 18.52 2.75 32.13
C ARG A 208 17.66 4.01 32.14
N LEU A 209 16.37 3.88 31.83
CA LEU A 209 15.35 4.71 32.45
C LEU A 209 14.30 3.81 33.09
N GLN A 210 14.24 3.85 34.42
CA GLN A 210 13.08 3.36 35.16
C GLN A 210 11.90 4.24 34.78
N LEU A 211 10.87 3.68 34.13
CA LEU A 211 9.56 4.30 34.15
C LEU A 211 8.88 3.93 35.47
N ARG A 212 8.70 4.93 36.34
CA ARG A 212 7.71 4.88 37.41
C ARG A 212 6.35 5.20 36.80
N PHE A 213 5.36 4.36 37.08
CA PHE A 213 3.96 4.73 36.91
C PHE A 213 3.62 5.78 37.97
N VAL A 214 3.11 6.93 37.54
CA VAL A 214 2.35 7.82 38.42
C VAL A 214 0.90 7.64 38.03
N ASP A 215 0.20 6.77 38.76
CA ASP A 215 -1.26 6.78 38.76
C ASP A 215 -1.71 8.01 39.55
N GLY A 216 -2.66 8.76 38.99
CA GLY A 216 -3.14 9.97 39.64
C GLY A 216 -4.37 10.58 39.01
N VAL A 217 -5.52 10.00 39.39
CA VAL A 217 -6.90 10.56 39.56
C VAL A 217 -7.61 11.12 38.33
#